data_AF-A0A7V4THI3-F1
#
_entry.id   AF-A0A7V4THI3-F1
#
_cell.length_a   1.000
_cell.length_b   1.000
_cell.length_c   1.000
_cell.angle_alpha   90.00
_cell.angle_beta   90.00
_cell.angle_gamma   90.00
#
_symmetry.space_group_name_H-M   'P 1'
#
loop_
_entity.id
_entity.type
_entity.pdbx_description
1 polymer ?
#
loop_
_entity_poly.entity_id
_entity_poly.type
_entity_poly.pdbx_seq_one_letter_code
_entity_poly.pdbx_strand_id
1 'polypeptide(L)'
;MRIQRVFGLFVVLFVVVCVLPEAGAQEAPAFRLPGLDGKEYALADFRGQPVVLSFFTTWCPYCERELPLLDKLYREYREKASLLVLGIDLQEPGEKVRRFVEGLGLSFPVLLDERGETAFSYRIFGLPTLFFIDPQGKIADVILGGSDEATIRRKLDRILWFRGLLLPEVRNLLEVLDGVVLLDLRGHGTNPFPEKPGLRYEVARSGDDLSHLDPQGVYVILAATSTEGKAFAASLAARGFRHVYYLLVDGAKE
;
A
#
# COMPACT_ATOMS: atom_id res chain seq x y z
N MET A 1 -19.40 -70.05 -14.33
CA MET A 1 -19.88 -68.86 -15.08
C MET A 1 -20.90 -68.17 -14.18
N ARG A 2 -20.74 -66.96 -13.62
CA ARG A 2 -19.94 -65.76 -13.91
C ARG A 2 -19.58 -65.08 -12.57
N ILE A 3 -18.32 -64.70 -12.45
CA ILE A 3 -17.78 -63.75 -11.49
C ILE A 3 -18.30 -62.35 -11.88
N GLN A 4 -18.91 -61.61 -10.96
CA GLN A 4 -18.87 -60.14 -11.04
C GLN A 4 -18.61 -59.54 -9.65
N ARG A 5 -17.35 -59.15 -9.50
CA ARG A 5 -16.83 -58.26 -8.48
C ARG A 5 -17.47 -56.89 -8.68
N VAL A 6 -18.05 -56.31 -7.64
CA VAL A 6 -18.30 -54.87 -7.57
C VAL A 6 -17.51 -54.37 -6.36
N PHE A 7 -16.23 -54.09 -6.61
CA PHE A 7 -15.38 -53.35 -5.69
C PHE A 7 -15.72 -51.87 -5.92
N GLY A 8 -16.67 -51.36 -5.13
CA GLY A 8 -17.01 -49.94 -5.13
C GLY A 8 -15.85 -49.14 -4.56
N LEU A 9 -15.05 -48.55 -5.44
CA LEU A 9 -14.00 -47.61 -5.09
C LEU A 9 -14.67 -46.32 -4.57
N PHE A 10 -14.86 -46.22 -3.25
CA PHE A 10 -15.25 -44.97 -2.60
C PHE A 10 -14.04 -44.04 -2.62
N VAL A 11 -13.87 -43.29 -3.70
CA VAL A 11 -12.95 -42.15 -3.74
C VAL A 11 -13.60 -41.06 -2.91
N VAL A 12 -13.22 -40.97 -1.64
CA VAL A 12 -13.48 -39.79 -0.81
C VAL A 12 -12.62 -38.67 -1.39
N LEU A 13 -13.21 -37.88 -2.28
CA LEU A 13 -12.64 -36.64 -2.78
C LEU A 13 -12.56 -35.68 -1.58
N PHE A 14 -11.42 -35.67 -0.89
CA PHE A 14 -11.08 -34.64 0.07
C PHE A 14 -10.88 -33.34 -0.74
N VAL A 15 -11.98 -32.66 -1.04
CA VAL A 15 -11.93 -31.30 -1.55
C VAL A 15 -11.37 -30.47 -0.41
N VAL A 16 -10.05 -30.28 -0.41
CA VAL A 16 -9.42 -29.18 0.32
C VAL A 16 -9.97 -27.94 -0.35
N VAL A 17 -11.06 -27.41 0.20
CA VAL A 17 -11.50 -26.05 -0.10
C VAL A 17 -10.39 -25.16 0.42
N CYS A 18 -9.46 -24.82 -0.46
CA CYS A 18 -8.53 -23.73 -0.24
C CYS A 18 -9.41 -22.47 -0.18
N VAL A 19 -9.85 -22.11 1.02
CA VAL A 19 -10.45 -20.81 1.27
C VAL A 19 -9.34 -19.80 1.07
N LEU A 20 -9.21 -19.30 -0.17
CA LEU A 20 -8.42 -18.11 -0.43
C LEU A 20 -9.13 -16.99 0.31
N PRO A 21 -8.51 -16.38 1.34
CA PRO A 21 -9.16 -15.35 2.11
C PRO A 21 -9.52 -14.20 1.17
N GLU A 22 -10.77 -13.74 1.25
CA GLU A 22 -11.21 -12.56 0.53
C GLU A 22 -10.26 -11.41 0.83
N ALA A 23 -9.83 -10.74 -0.23
CA ALA A 23 -8.84 -9.70 -0.15
C ALA A 23 -9.42 -8.49 0.62
N GLY A 24 -9.06 -8.39 1.91
CA GLY A 24 -9.53 -7.37 2.85
C GLY A 24 -9.76 -7.83 4.29
N ALA A 25 -9.62 -9.13 4.61
CA ALA A 25 -10.05 -9.65 5.92
C ALA A 25 -8.94 -9.93 6.96
N GLN A 26 -7.67 -10.06 6.57
CA GLN A 26 -6.62 -10.48 7.50
C GLN A 26 -5.73 -9.31 7.96
N GLU A 27 -5.70 -9.12 9.27
CA GLU A 27 -4.76 -8.22 9.93
C GLU A 27 -3.32 -8.66 9.66
N ALA A 28 -2.45 -7.72 9.30
CA ALA A 28 -1.04 -8.03 9.12
C ALA A 28 -0.39 -8.45 10.46
N PRO A 29 0.33 -9.58 10.54
CA PRO A 29 1.00 -10.00 11.76
C PRO A 29 1.91 -8.89 12.32
N ALA A 30 1.81 -8.63 13.62
CA ALA A 30 2.64 -7.62 14.26
C ALA A 30 4.10 -8.09 14.32
N PHE A 31 5.02 -7.15 14.11
CA PHE A 31 6.45 -7.36 14.34
C PHE A 31 7.08 -6.10 14.92
N ARG A 32 8.26 -6.29 15.51
CA ARG A 32 9.22 -5.24 15.83
C ARG A 32 10.60 -5.76 15.46
N LEU A 33 11.29 -5.06 14.56
CA LEU A 33 12.60 -5.48 14.05
C LEU A 33 13.59 -4.31 14.02
N PRO A 34 14.88 -4.59 14.23
CA PRO A 34 15.95 -3.62 14.01
C PRO A 34 16.14 -3.35 12.51
N GLY A 35 16.31 -2.09 12.17
CA GLY A 35 16.73 -1.62 10.87
C GLY A 35 18.26 -1.55 10.74
N LEU A 36 18.76 -1.64 9.51
CA LEU A 36 20.17 -1.40 9.19
C LEU A 36 20.63 0.03 9.50
N ASP A 37 19.69 0.96 9.62
CA ASP A 37 19.93 2.35 10.02
C ASP A 37 20.02 2.52 11.55
N GLY A 38 19.94 1.43 12.32
CA GLY A 38 20.02 1.43 13.78
C GLY A 38 18.73 1.83 14.49
N LYS A 39 17.63 2.02 13.77
CA LYS A 39 16.31 2.30 14.36
C LYS A 39 15.51 1.01 14.53
N GLU A 40 14.58 1.03 15.47
CA GLU A 40 13.57 -0.02 15.62
C GLU A 40 12.32 0.34 14.82
N TYR A 41 11.76 -0.66 14.12
CA TYR A 41 10.56 -0.51 13.30
C TYR A 41 9.48 -1.45 13.82
N ALA A 42 8.31 -0.91 14.17
CA ALA A 42 7.12 -1.72 14.44
C ALA A 42 6.03 -1.43 13.42
N LEU A 43 5.36 -2.47 12.91
CA LEU A 43 4.31 -2.30 11.90
C LEU A 43 3.18 -1.35 12.37
N ALA A 44 2.89 -1.37 13.67
CA ALA A 44 1.87 -0.51 14.29
C ALA A 44 2.18 0.99 14.15
N ASP A 45 3.44 1.38 13.96
CA ASP A 45 3.85 2.78 13.82
C ASP A 45 3.42 3.38 12.46
N PHE A 46 2.97 2.54 11.52
CA PHE A 46 2.64 2.93 10.14
C PHE A 46 1.14 2.88 9.82
N ARG A 47 0.26 2.85 10.84
CA ARG A 47 -1.18 2.99 10.62
C ARG A 47 -1.49 4.32 9.91
N GLY A 48 -2.45 4.28 8.99
CA GLY A 48 -2.81 5.41 8.13
C GLY A 48 -1.92 5.58 6.91
N GLN A 49 -0.91 4.71 6.71
CA GLN A 49 -0.04 4.72 5.53
C GLN A 49 -0.17 3.40 4.76
N PRO A 50 -0.11 3.42 3.42
CA PRO A 50 0.09 2.20 2.65
C PRO A 50 1.50 1.67 2.89
N VAL A 51 1.61 0.38 3.23
CA VAL A 51 2.89 -0.29 3.51
C VAL A 51 3.09 -1.47 2.57
N VAL A 52 4.29 -1.62 2.02
CA VAL A 52 4.73 -2.84 1.34
C VAL A 52 5.86 -3.48 2.14
N LEU A 53 5.69 -4.76 2.48
CA LEU A 53 6.76 -5.58 3.06
C LEU A 53 7.37 -6.42 1.94
N SER A 54 8.68 -6.36 1.80
CA SER A 54 9.44 -7.18 0.84
C SER A 54 10.35 -8.14 1.59
N PHE A 55 9.98 -9.41 1.64
CA PHE A 55 10.79 -10.47 2.23
C PHE A 55 11.83 -10.93 1.21
N PHE A 56 13.10 -10.89 1.58
CA PHE A 56 14.21 -11.22 0.68
C PHE A 56 15.42 -11.83 1.39
N THR A 57 16.39 -12.28 0.59
CA THR A 57 17.75 -12.59 1.02
C THR A 57 18.74 -12.06 -0.02
N THR A 58 19.97 -11.78 0.41
CA THR A 58 21.07 -11.22 -0.41
C THR A 58 21.56 -12.15 -1.52
N TRP A 59 21.27 -13.45 -1.44
CA TRP A 59 21.69 -14.48 -2.40
C TRP A 59 20.56 -14.94 -3.32
N CYS A 60 19.37 -14.33 -3.20
CA CYS A 60 18.21 -14.62 -4.03
C CYS A 60 18.27 -13.80 -5.34
N PRO A 61 18.49 -14.43 -6.51
CA PRO A 61 18.66 -13.71 -7.79
C PRO A 61 17.37 -13.04 -8.29
N TYR A 62 16.20 -13.53 -7.84
CA TYR A 62 14.93 -12.87 -8.12
C TYR A 62 14.74 -11.61 -7.27
N CYS A 63 15.21 -11.65 -6.03
CA CYS A 63 15.16 -10.52 -5.11
C CYS A 63 16.08 -9.38 -5.57
N GLU A 64 17.30 -9.71 -6.01
CA GLU A 64 18.25 -8.73 -6.57
C GLU A 64 17.66 -7.95 -7.77
N ARG A 65 16.80 -8.59 -8.57
CA ARG A 65 16.10 -7.93 -9.69
C ARG A 65 14.87 -7.14 -9.27
N GLU A 66 14.15 -7.58 -8.23
CA GLU A 66 12.90 -6.95 -7.80
C GLU A 66 13.12 -5.72 -6.91
N LEU A 67 14.13 -5.75 -6.03
CA LEU A 67 14.38 -4.67 -5.07
C LEU A 67 14.62 -3.29 -5.74
N PRO A 68 15.38 -3.17 -6.85
CA PRO A 68 15.53 -1.88 -7.55
C PRO A 68 14.22 -1.37 -8.17
N LEU A 69 13.36 -2.27 -8.66
CA LEU A 69 12.03 -1.91 -9.17
C LEU A 69 11.15 -1.37 -8.04
N LEU A 70 11.20 -2.03 -6.88
CA LEU A 70 10.47 -1.60 -5.70
C LEU A 70 10.99 -0.25 -5.17
N ASP A 71 12.31 -0.02 -5.19
CA ASP A 71 12.90 1.25 -4.78
C ASP A 71 12.48 2.42 -5.70
N LYS A 72 12.42 2.17 -7.01
CA LYS A 72 11.88 3.14 -7.98
C LYS A 72 10.44 3.55 -7.61
N LEU A 73 9.58 2.57 -7.33
CA LEU A 73 8.19 2.80 -6.94
C LEU A 73 8.07 3.50 -5.59
N TYR A 74 8.92 3.13 -4.63
CA TYR A 74 8.99 3.80 -3.33
C TYR A 74 9.29 5.30 -3.50
N ARG A 75 10.33 5.66 -4.27
CA ARG A 75 10.67 7.07 -4.53
C ARG A 75 9.52 7.83 -5.19
N GLU A 76 8.81 7.20 -6.11
CA GLU A 76 7.69 7.81 -6.84
C GLU A 76 6.48 8.11 -5.92
N TYR A 77 6.13 7.18 -5.03
CA TYR A 77 4.90 7.27 -4.23
C TYR A 77 5.12 7.73 -2.78
N ARG A 78 6.35 7.75 -2.27
CA ARG A 78 6.64 8.19 -0.89
C ARG A 78 6.10 9.60 -0.62
N GLU A 79 6.35 10.56 -1.51
CA GLU A 79 5.90 11.93 -1.27
C GLU A 79 4.44 12.15 -1.63
N LYS A 80 3.95 11.48 -2.68
CA LYS A 80 2.59 11.64 -3.19
C LYS A 80 1.53 10.88 -2.39
N ALA A 81 1.88 9.76 -1.78
CA ALA A 81 0.91 8.85 -1.16
C ALA A 81 1.36 8.32 0.21
N SER A 82 2.47 8.85 0.74
CA SER A 82 3.11 8.34 1.97
C SER A 82 3.36 6.82 1.90
N LEU A 83 3.69 6.30 0.73
CA LEU A 83 4.04 4.88 0.58
C LEU A 83 5.29 4.59 1.40
N LEU A 84 5.19 3.57 2.26
CA LEU A 84 6.32 2.99 2.96
C LEU A 84 6.65 1.63 2.38
N VAL A 85 7.91 1.40 2.02
CA VAL A 85 8.43 0.07 1.73
C VAL A 85 9.36 -0.32 2.87
N LEU A 86 9.24 -1.56 3.35
CA LEU A 86 10.16 -2.16 4.31
C LEU A 86 10.73 -3.45 3.70
N GLY A 87 12.03 -3.47 3.43
CA GLY A 87 12.73 -4.72 3.11
C GLY A 87 12.96 -5.50 4.39
N ILE A 88 12.65 -6.79 4.41
CA ILE A 88 12.88 -7.68 5.55
C ILE A 88 13.81 -8.79 5.09
N ASP A 89 15.07 -8.69 5.51
CA ASP A 89 16.08 -9.71 5.26
C ASP A 89 15.93 -10.87 6.25
N LEU A 90 16.15 -12.10 5.78
CA LEU A 90 15.89 -13.32 6.54
C LEU A 90 17.17 -14.01 6.99
N GLN A 91 17.41 -14.02 8.31
CA GLN A 91 18.42 -14.83 8.97
C GLN A 91 19.87 -14.62 8.45
N GLU A 92 20.20 -13.41 7.97
CA GLU A 92 21.57 -13.09 7.54
C GLU A 92 22.27 -12.09 8.47
N PRO A 93 23.61 -12.11 8.56
CA PRO A 93 24.35 -11.11 9.32
C PRO A 93 24.15 -9.70 8.74
N GLY A 94 23.81 -8.72 9.58
CA GLY A 94 23.52 -7.36 9.13
C GLY A 94 24.60 -6.70 8.26
N GLU A 95 25.90 -6.98 8.48
CA GLU A 95 26.99 -6.48 7.63
C GLU A 95 26.90 -6.98 6.18
N LYS A 96 26.46 -8.23 5.98
CA LYS A 96 26.28 -8.81 4.64
C LYS A 96 25.12 -8.10 3.94
N VAL A 97 24.01 -7.92 4.65
CA VAL A 97 22.82 -7.24 4.15
C VAL A 97 23.14 -5.78 3.81
N ARG A 98 23.87 -5.07 4.67
CA ARG A 98 24.27 -3.67 4.43
C ARG A 98 25.03 -3.52 3.13
N ARG A 99 26.04 -4.34 2.88
CA ARG A 99 26.82 -4.28 1.63
C ARG A 99 25.97 -4.53 0.39
N PHE A 100 25.03 -5.47 0.47
CA PHE A 100 24.10 -5.76 -0.61
C PHE A 100 23.16 -4.58 -0.89
N VAL A 101 22.56 -4.02 0.15
CA VAL A 101 21.65 -2.87 0.08
C VAL A 101 22.36 -1.62 -0.46
N GLU A 102 23.57 -1.34 0.02
CA GLU A 102 24.42 -0.25 -0.48
C GLU A 102 24.81 -0.46 -1.95
N GLY A 103 25.15 -1.69 -2.34
CA GLY A 103 25.49 -2.03 -3.72
C GLY A 103 24.34 -1.83 -4.71
N LEU A 104 23.10 -2.02 -4.25
CA LEU A 104 21.89 -1.75 -5.03
C LEU A 104 21.40 -0.29 -4.93
N GLY A 105 21.94 0.50 -4.00
CA GLY A 105 21.54 1.89 -3.79
C GLY A 105 20.09 2.05 -3.32
N LEU A 106 19.58 1.09 -2.53
CA LEU A 106 18.20 1.12 -2.03
C LEU A 106 18.02 2.27 -1.04
N SER A 107 16.86 2.94 -1.12
CA SER A 107 16.53 4.13 -0.34
C SER A 107 15.45 3.89 0.73
N PHE A 108 14.74 2.76 0.65
CA PHE A 108 13.80 2.36 1.69
C PHE A 108 14.50 1.65 2.87
N PRO A 109 13.92 1.69 4.09
CA PRO A 109 14.46 0.98 5.24
C PRO A 109 14.52 -0.54 5.04
N VAL A 110 15.63 -1.15 5.46
CA VAL A 110 15.82 -2.60 5.48
C VAL A 110 16.00 -3.06 6.90
N LEU A 111 15.21 -4.07 7.28
CA LEU A 111 15.04 -4.63 8.61
C LEU A 111 15.65 -6.03 8.62
N LEU A 112 16.16 -6.44 9.78
CA LEU A 112 16.81 -7.73 9.97
C LEU A 112 15.92 -8.67 10.79
N ASP A 113 15.38 -9.71 10.15
CA ASP A 113 14.71 -10.81 10.85
C ASP A 113 15.72 -11.94 11.14
N GLU A 114 16.70 -11.64 11.99
CA GLU A 114 17.83 -12.55 12.29
C GLU A 114 17.37 -13.90 12.86
N ARG A 115 16.21 -13.94 13.51
CA ARG A 115 15.63 -15.16 14.09
C ARG A 115 14.63 -15.86 13.17
N GLY A 116 14.14 -15.19 12.13
CA GLY A 116 13.11 -15.73 11.23
C GLY A 116 11.70 -15.76 11.84
N GLU A 117 11.48 -15.10 12.97
CA GLU A 117 10.19 -15.10 13.67
C GLU A 117 9.13 -14.33 12.88
N THR A 118 9.53 -13.22 12.25
CA THR A 118 8.63 -12.43 11.41
C THR A 118 8.27 -13.21 10.15
N ALA A 119 9.25 -13.80 9.46
CA ALA A 119 9.05 -14.67 8.32
C ALA A 119 8.11 -15.85 8.64
N PHE A 120 8.29 -16.46 9.81
CA PHE A 120 7.41 -17.54 10.27
C PHE A 120 5.96 -17.05 10.45
N SER A 121 5.75 -15.89 11.10
CA SER A 121 4.41 -15.33 11.33
C SER A 121 3.68 -14.95 10.04
N TYR A 122 4.43 -14.48 9.03
CA TYR A 122 3.93 -14.20 7.68
C TYR A 122 3.88 -15.45 6.78
N ARG A 123 4.26 -16.62 7.30
CA ARG A 123 4.29 -17.90 6.59
C ARG A 123 5.10 -17.83 5.28
N ILE A 124 6.27 -17.22 5.35
CA ILE A 124 7.18 -17.11 4.20
C ILE A 124 7.76 -18.49 3.89
N PHE A 125 7.45 -19.01 2.69
CA PHE A 125 7.99 -20.27 2.18
C PHE A 125 8.68 -20.12 0.81
N GLY A 126 8.71 -18.90 0.26
CA GLY A 126 9.33 -18.59 -1.03
C GLY A 126 9.76 -17.13 -1.10
N LEU A 127 10.78 -16.84 -1.92
CA LEU A 127 11.36 -15.52 -2.07
C LEU A 127 11.46 -15.10 -3.55
N PRO A 128 11.36 -13.80 -3.85
CA PRO A 128 10.85 -12.77 -2.95
C PRO A 128 9.36 -13.02 -2.62
N THR A 129 8.88 -12.41 -1.54
CA THR A 129 7.44 -12.35 -1.25
C THR A 129 7.09 -10.91 -0.85
N LEU A 130 6.09 -10.34 -1.53
CA LEU A 130 5.61 -8.99 -1.25
C LEU A 130 4.23 -9.04 -0.57
N PHE A 131 4.07 -8.30 0.52
CA PHE A 131 2.77 -8.05 1.14
C PHE A 131 2.38 -6.60 0.95
N PHE A 132 1.15 -6.37 0.50
CA PHE A 132 0.56 -5.05 0.31
C PHE A 132 -0.44 -4.80 1.44
N ILE A 133 -0.10 -3.86 2.30
CA ILE A 133 -0.85 -3.55 3.52
C ILE A 133 -1.53 -2.19 3.33
N ASP A 134 -2.84 -2.16 3.55
CA ASP A 134 -3.64 -0.96 3.42
C ASP A 134 -3.44 0.01 4.60
N PRO A 135 -3.93 1.26 4.52
CA PRO A 135 -3.83 2.23 5.62
C PRO A 135 -4.52 1.80 6.93
N GLN A 136 -5.42 0.83 6.88
CA GLN A 136 -6.00 0.22 8.08
C GLN A 136 -5.12 -0.88 8.66
N GLY A 137 -3.98 -1.19 8.04
CA GLY A 137 -3.00 -2.22 8.38
C GLY A 137 -3.47 -3.65 8.14
N LYS A 138 -4.38 -3.83 7.18
CA LYS A 138 -4.82 -5.15 6.72
C LYS A 138 -4.07 -5.54 5.45
N ILE A 139 -3.85 -6.84 5.26
CA ILE A 139 -3.26 -7.38 4.04
C ILE A 139 -4.32 -7.28 2.93
N ALA A 140 -4.09 -6.37 1.99
CA ALA A 140 -4.92 -6.23 0.80
C ALA A 140 -4.51 -7.24 -0.28
N ASP A 141 -3.22 -7.52 -0.44
CA ASP A 141 -2.71 -8.41 -1.48
C ASP A 141 -1.34 -9.01 -1.15
N VAL A 142 -0.97 -10.07 -1.86
CA VAL A 142 0.31 -10.77 -1.74
C VAL A 142 0.83 -11.16 -3.12
N ILE A 143 2.13 -11.01 -3.35
CA ILE A 143 2.82 -11.60 -4.49
C ILE A 143 3.82 -12.63 -3.96
N LEU A 144 3.77 -13.84 -4.52
CA LEU A 144 4.72 -14.92 -4.25
C LEU A 144 5.66 -15.06 -5.45
N GLY A 145 6.96 -14.95 -5.20
CA GLY A 145 7.99 -15.00 -6.24
C GLY A 145 8.18 -13.67 -6.97
N GLY A 146 9.23 -13.62 -7.81
CA GLY A 146 9.63 -12.39 -8.51
C GLY A 146 8.55 -11.85 -9.44
N SER A 147 8.36 -10.54 -9.43
CA SER A 147 7.34 -9.84 -10.22
C SER A 147 7.93 -8.73 -11.10
N ASP A 148 7.12 -8.26 -12.05
CA ASP A 148 7.42 -7.09 -12.86
C ASP A 148 6.80 -5.81 -12.29
N GLU A 149 7.30 -4.65 -12.75
CA GLU A 149 6.84 -3.35 -12.29
C GLU A 149 5.33 -3.15 -12.51
N ALA A 150 4.80 -3.64 -13.65
CA ALA A 150 3.38 -3.51 -13.96
C ALA A 150 2.51 -4.25 -12.96
N THR A 151 2.92 -5.44 -12.53
CA THR A 151 2.20 -6.23 -11.54
C THR A 151 2.27 -5.59 -10.16
N ILE A 152 3.43 -5.11 -9.73
CA ILE A 152 3.57 -4.40 -8.45
C ILE A 152 2.69 -3.13 -8.45
N ARG A 153 2.69 -2.34 -9.53
CA ARG A 153 1.82 -1.15 -9.65
C ARG A 153 0.33 -1.49 -9.49
N ARG A 154 -0.16 -2.53 -10.17
CA ARG A 154 -1.57 -2.97 -10.01
C ARG A 154 -1.92 -3.36 -8.57
N LYS A 155 -0.96 -3.91 -7.82
CA LYS A 155 -1.17 -4.23 -6.40
C LYS A 155 -1.11 -2.99 -5.51
N LEU A 156 -0.23 -2.04 -5.81
CA LEU A 156 -0.18 -0.74 -5.12
C LEU A 156 -1.52 0.01 -5.22
N ASP A 157 -2.19 -0.01 -6.38
CA ASP A 157 -3.49 0.63 -6.56
C ASP A 157 -4.56 0.17 -5.55
N ARG A 158 -4.39 -1.02 -4.95
CA ARG A 158 -5.30 -1.55 -3.93
C ARG A 158 -5.09 -0.94 -2.54
N ILE A 159 -3.91 -0.39 -2.27
CA ILE A 159 -3.55 0.17 -0.96
C ILE A 159 -3.33 1.68 -1.00
N LEU A 160 -3.06 2.27 -2.17
CA LEU A 160 -2.92 3.71 -2.37
C LEU A 160 -4.30 4.41 -2.32
N TRP A 161 -4.94 4.35 -1.16
CA TRP A 161 -6.26 4.94 -0.92
C TRP A 161 -6.26 6.47 -0.96
N PHE A 162 -5.06 7.05 -0.86
CA PHE A 162 -4.87 8.45 -1.13
C PHE A 162 -3.62 8.75 -1.95
N ARG A 163 -3.67 9.81 -2.75
CA ARG A 163 -2.49 10.35 -3.45
C ARG A 163 -2.66 11.80 -3.91
N GLY A 164 -1.53 12.50 -3.99
CA GLY A 164 -1.43 13.84 -4.54
C GLY A 164 -1.57 13.84 -6.06
N LEU A 165 -2.33 14.80 -6.59
CA LEU A 165 -2.54 15.02 -8.02
C LEU A 165 -2.15 16.45 -8.40
N LEU A 166 -1.51 16.62 -9.55
CA LEU A 166 -1.32 17.92 -10.19
C LEU A 166 -2.65 18.45 -10.71
N LEU A 167 -2.76 19.77 -10.90
CA LEU A 167 -3.98 20.40 -11.37
C LEU A 167 -4.54 19.80 -12.69
N PRO A 168 -3.71 19.48 -13.71
CA PRO A 168 -4.21 18.81 -14.92
C PRO A 168 -4.79 17.42 -14.64
N GLU A 169 -4.21 16.67 -13.70
CA GLU A 169 -4.70 15.34 -13.32
C GLU A 169 -6.03 15.44 -12.58
N VAL A 170 -6.20 16.45 -11.70
CA VAL A 170 -7.48 16.75 -11.06
C VAL A 170 -8.53 17.11 -12.11
N ARG A 171 -8.20 17.97 -13.08
CA ARG A 171 -9.12 18.34 -14.17
C ARG A 171 -9.58 17.11 -14.97
N ASN A 172 -8.64 16.24 -15.36
CA ASN A 172 -8.95 14.99 -16.05
C ASN A 172 -9.84 14.07 -15.19
N LEU A 173 -9.59 13.98 -13.89
CA LEU A 173 -10.41 13.20 -12.96
C LEU A 173 -11.85 13.73 -12.91
N LEU A 174 -12.03 15.05 -12.81
CA LEU A 174 -13.34 15.72 -12.83
C LEU A 174 -14.03 15.66 -14.21
N GLU A 175 -13.31 15.29 -15.27
CA GLU A 175 -13.87 15.04 -16.60
C GLU A 175 -14.39 13.63 -16.78
N VAL A 176 -13.71 12.66 -16.19
CA VAL A 176 -14.02 11.24 -16.37
C VAL A 176 -14.99 10.72 -15.31
N LEU A 177 -14.92 11.24 -14.09
CA LEU A 177 -15.71 10.74 -12.97
C LEU A 177 -16.82 11.72 -12.58
N ASP A 178 -18.04 11.18 -12.49
CA ASP A 178 -19.17 11.84 -11.86
C ASP A 178 -19.14 11.64 -10.34
N GLY A 179 -19.84 12.48 -9.59
CA GLY A 179 -20.04 12.31 -8.15
C GLY A 179 -18.80 12.62 -7.29
N VAL A 180 -17.77 13.24 -7.85
CA VAL A 180 -16.61 13.72 -7.10
C VAL A 180 -17.03 14.82 -6.12
N VAL A 181 -16.51 14.75 -4.90
CA VAL A 181 -16.73 15.76 -3.85
C VAL A 181 -15.44 16.55 -3.63
N LEU A 182 -15.53 17.87 -3.79
CA LEU A 182 -14.43 18.79 -3.44
C LEU A 182 -14.53 19.17 -1.97
N LEU A 183 -13.45 18.91 -1.22
CA LEU A 183 -13.31 19.33 0.17
C LEU A 183 -12.33 20.50 0.24
N ASP A 184 -12.81 21.69 0.57
CA ASP A 184 -11.99 22.90 0.64
C ASP A 184 -11.56 23.23 2.07
N LEU A 185 -10.28 22.99 2.34
CA LEU A 185 -9.61 23.33 3.61
C LEU A 185 -9.11 24.79 3.63
N ARG A 186 -9.05 25.46 2.47
CA ARG A 186 -8.53 26.84 2.36
C ARG A 186 -9.52 27.87 2.93
N GLY A 187 -10.81 27.50 3.03
CA GLY A 187 -11.86 28.36 3.57
C GLY A 187 -12.30 29.49 2.63
N HIS A 188 -11.99 29.43 1.34
CA HIS A 188 -12.37 30.47 0.37
C HIS A 188 -13.88 30.49 0.07
N GLY A 189 -14.59 29.36 0.23
CA GLY A 189 -16.03 29.26 0.01
C GLY A 189 -16.45 29.35 -1.47
N THR A 190 -15.50 29.25 -2.40
CA THR A 190 -15.75 29.32 -3.84
C THR A 190 -15.17 28.08 -4.55
N ASN A 191 -16.01 27.46 -5.39
CA ASN A 191 -15.60 26.33 -6.22
C ASN A 191 -14.62 26.81 -7.32
N PRO A 192 -13.36 26.32 -7.36
CA PRO A 192 -12.39 26.72 -8.36
C PRO A 192 -12.61 26.09 -9.75
N PHE A 193 -13.61 25.21 -9.90
CA PHE A 193 -14.01 24.56 -11.16
C PHE A 193 -15.46 24.90 -11.54
N PRO A 194 -15.79 26.18 -11.80
CA PRO A 194 -17.15 26.60 -12.14
C PRO A 194 -17.68 25.98 -13.45
N GLU A 195 -16.79 25.50 -14.32
CA GLU A 195 -17.11 24.85 -15.59
C GLU A 195 -17.76 23.46 -15.44
N LYS A 196 -17.77 22.88 -14.23
CA LYS A 196 -18.36 21.56 -13.94
C LYS A 196 -19.68 21.70 -13.16
N PRO A 197 -20.83 21.82 -13.85
CA PRO A 197 -22.13 21.90 -13.19
C PRO A 197 -22.44 20.59 -12.45
N GLY A 198 -22.93 20.68 -11.21
CA GLY A 198 -23.28 19.51 -10.39
C GLY A 198 -22.14 18.97 -9.51
N LEU A 199 -20.96 19.57 -9.58
CA LEU A 199 -19.84 19.20 -8.70
C LEU A 199 -20.18 19.55 -7.24
N ARG A 200 -20.11 18.55 -6.35
CA ARG A 200 -20.32 18.77 -4.91
C ARG A 200 -19.10 19.47 -4.34
N TYR A 201 -19.34 20.55 -3.60
CA TYR A 201 -18.29 21.36 -2.98
C TYR A 201 -18.66 21.64 -1.52
N GLU A 202 -17.74 21.33 -0.62
CA GLU A 202 -17.95 21.41 0.83
C GLU A 202 -16.71 22.08 1.45
N VAL A 203 -16.91 23.10 2.29
CA VAL A 203 -15.82 23.65 3.11
C VAL A 203 -15.64 22.72 4.30
N ALA A 204 -14.41 22.26 4.52
CA ALA A 204 -14.07 21.35 5.62
C ALA A 204 -12.90 21.91 6.42
N ARG A 205 -12.72 21.41 7.64
CA ARG A 205 -11.57 21.69 8.50
C ARG A 205 -11.07 20.40 9.13
N SER A 206 -9.80 20.44 9.55
CA SER A 206 -9.25 19.37 10.38
C SER A 206 -10.04 19.27 11.69
N GLY A 207 -10.57 18.08 11.98
CA GLY A 207 -11.37 17.80 13.18
C GLY A 207 -12.90 17.93 13.00
N ASP A 208 -13.37 18.32 11.82
CA ASP A 208 -14.81 18.31 11.53
C ASP A 208 -15.38 16.88 11.61
N ASP A 209 -16.66 16.78 12.02
CA ASP A 209 -17.40 15.54 11.85
C ASP A 209 -17.72 15.33 10.37
N LEU A 210 -17.21 14.24 9.81
CA LEU A 210 -17.38 13.85 8.42
C LEU A 210 -18.16 12.54 8.29
N SER A 211 -18.94 12.18 9.31
CA SER A 211 -19.75 10.96 9.34
C SER A 211 -20.82 10.91 8.24
N HIS A 212 -21.20 12.06 7.67
CA HIS A 212 -22.11 12.15 6.52
C HIS A 212 -21.45 11.77 5.19
N LEU A 213 -20.13 11.70 5.12
CA LEU A 213 -19.40 11.33 3.91
C LEU A 213 -19.36 9.80 3.74
N ASP A 214 -19.57 9.34 2.51
CA ASP A 214 -19.45 7.92 2.15
C ASP A 214 -17.96 7.52 1.99
N PRO A 215 -17.43 6.56 2.75
CA PRO A 215 -16.05 6.08 2.59
C PRO A 215 -15.72 5.51 1.21
N GLN A 216 -16.72 5.10 0.42
CA GLN A 216 -16.53 4.65 -0.96
C GLN A 216 -16.63 5.78 -2.00
N GLY A 217 -16.96 7.00 -1.59
CA GLY A 217 -17.00 8.17 -2.46
C GLY A 217 -15.60 8.61 -2.94
N VAL A 218 -15.59 9.46 -3.97
CA VAL A 218 -14.37 10.04 -4.54
C VAL A 218 -14.21 11.48 -4.05
N TYR A 219 -13.09 11.78 -3.40
CA TYR A 219 -12.84 13.06 -2.77
C TYR A 219 -11.60 13.72 -3.35
N VAL A 220 -11.66 15.04 -3.59
CA VAL A 220 -10.49 15.85 -3.93
C VAL A 220 -10.36 16.97 -2.91
N ILE A 221 -9.25 16.97 -2.20
CA ILE A 221 -8.94 17.93 -1.14
C ILE A 221 -8.20 19.12 -1.75
N LEU A 222 -8.72 20.31 -1.49
CA LEU A 222 -8.11 21.58 -1.82
C LEU A 222 -7.57 22.19 -0.52
N ALA A 223 -6.25 22.24 -0.39
CA ALA A 223 -5.56 22.74 0.78
C ALA A 223 -4.69 23.95 0.44
N ALA A 224 -4.24 24.70 1.44
CA ALA A 224 -3.30 25.79 1.21
C ALA A 224 -1.91 25.26 0.84
N THR A 225 -1.55 24.07 1.34
CA THR A 225 -0.27 23.41 1.07
C THR A 225 -0.46 21.92 0.77
N SER A 226 0.46 21.35 -0.01
CA SER A 226 0.51 19.91 -0.28
C SER A 226 0.66 19.07 1.01
N THR A 227 1.34 19.60 2.03
CA THR A 227 1.52 18.94 3.33
C THR A 227 0.20 18.82 4.10
N GLU A 228 -0.58 19.90 4.15
CA GLU A 228 -1.90 19.91 4.78
C GLU A 228 -2.87 18.98 4.06
N GLY A 229 -2.92 19.06 2.72
CA GLY A 229 -3.75 18.17 1.91
C GLY A 229 -3.41 16.70 2.11
N LYS A 230 -2.11 16.36 2.12
CA LYS A 230 -1.62 15.00 2.40
C LYS A 230 -2.03 14.50 3.78
N ALA A 231 -1.86 15.32 4.81
CA ALA A 231 -2.19 14.94 6.18
C ALA A 231 -3.70 14.68 6.36
N PHE A 232 -4.54 15.55 5.78
CA PHE A 232 -5.99 15.36 5.81
C PHE A 232 -6.41 14.11 5.02
N ALA A 233 -5.83 13.89 3.84
CA ALA A 233 -6.09 12.72 3.03
C ALA A 233 -5.74 11.41 3.75
N ALA A 234 -4.57 11.36 4.39
CA ALA A 234 -4.14 10.22 5.20
C ALA A 234 -5.10 9.96 6.37
N SER A 235 -5.64 11.02 7.01
CA SER A 235 -6.61 10.88 8.10
C SER A 235 -7.92 10.24 7.63
N LEU A 236 -8.39 10.56 6.42
CA LEU A 236 -9.55 9.92 5.80
C LEU A 236 -9.24 8.47 5.44
N ALA A 237 -8.07 8.19 4.87
CA ALA A 237 -7.66 6.82 4.55
C ALA A 237 -7.59 5.92 5.79
N ALA A 238 -7.08 6.43 6.92
CA ALA A 238 -7.09 5.73 8.20
C ALA A 238 -8.51 5.40 8.70
N ARG A 239 -9.51 6.22 8.33
CA ARG A 239 -10.94 6.01 8.60
C ARG A 239 -11.64 5.12 7.58
N GLY A 240 -10.94 4.62 6.56
CA GLY A 240 -11.49 3.70 5.55
C GLY A 240 -11.92 4.33 4.23
N PHE A 241 -11.63 5.61 4.01
CA PHE A 241 -11.90 6.26 2.73
C PHE A 241 -10.89 5.80 1.69
N ARG A 242 -11.36 5.29 0.54
CA ARG A 242 -10.52 4.57 -0.43
C ARG A 242 -10.09 5.36 -1.66
N HIS A 243 -10.75 6.48 -1.94
CA HIS A 243 -10.53 7.26 -3.16
C HIS A 243 -10.36 8.74 -2.79
N VAL A 244 -9.26 9.06 -2.12
CA VAL A 244 -8.99 10.40 -1.58
C VAL A 244 -7.80 11.02 -2.29
N TYR A 245 -8.04 12.10 -3.03
CA TYR A 245 -6.97 12.83 -3.70
C TYR A 245 -6.75 14.17 -3.03
N TYR A 246 -5.55 14.72 -3.14
CA TYR A 246 -5.30 16.09 -2.74
C TYR A 246 -4.55 16.84 -3.84
N LEU A 247 -4.87 18.11 -4.03
CA LEU A 247 -4.19 18.94 -5.01
C LEU A 247 -2.77 19.22 -4.53
N LEU A 248 -1.80 18.92 -5.39
CA LEU A 248 -0.42 19.36 -5.23
C LEU A 248 -0.39 20.86 -5.57
N VAL A 249 -0.18 21.68 -4.55
CA VAL A 249 0.03 23.12 -4.70
C VAL A 249 1.52 23.30 -4.95
N ASP A 250 1.87 23.69 -6.17
CA ASP A 250 3.24 23.68 -6.68
C ASP A 250 4.26 24.22 -5.68
N GLY A 251 5.30 23.43 -5.46
CA GLY A 251 6.62 24.00 -5.20
C GLY A 251 7.08 24.70 -6.47
N ALA A 252 6.68 25.98 -6.65
CA ALA A 252 7.49 26.89 -7.44
C ALA A 252 8.78 27.16 -6.65
N LYS A 253 9.71 26.19 -6.67
CA LYS A 253 11.16 26.25 -6.44
C LYS A 253 11.69 24.86 -6.05
N GLU A 254 12.34 24.21 -7.01
CA GLU A 254 13.78 23.95 -6.84
C GLU A 254 14.52 25.02 -7.66
#